data_AF-A0A6L8LK49-F1
#
_entry.id   AF-A0A6L8LK49-F1
#
_cell.length_a   1.000
_cell.length_b   1.000
_cell.length_c   1.000
_cell.angle_alpha   90.00
_cell.angle_beta   90.00
_cell.angle_gamma   90.00
#
_symmetry.space_group_name_H-M   'P 1'
#
loop_
_entity.id
_entity.type
_entity.pdbx_description
1 polymer ?
#
loop_
_entity_poly.entity_id
_entity_poly.type
_entity_poly.pdbx_seq_one_letter_code
_entity_poly.pdbx_strand_id
1 'polypeptide(L)'
;MPSINFILPHWVYWGTLIVFPLIAMIMARRTQTSGYSSPIAYMILISGGILGLHRLYLRNLWGLLYLPVFFFILFANAQGQDAREAESQAANVVSSAQRVIDRLEPKIAAADGKIEQLRADLAAAEEGTFAQKRAQRTLEKAEQTLTDDSARIEKARADKTAGEPALAAAKADRAQWANMAFYAFMVICAFMLVDAVLLPRLVSRAEARAAQEPEEESALEHEAEERLEQLEAEDVQSDMKHIGTGWTGVIDRMSFYAGEFVSYWMVIAVIAYYYEVVARYVFNSPTIWVHEGMYLMFGMQYLVAGAYAALTDAHVKVDVFYADWSPLRKAVVDLFTSIFFFIFAGTLLATGWIFAMDATAVNEVSFSEWQIAYWPFKWAIVVGAVLLILQGIAKLASDLNAVRNSLQGA
;
A
#
# COMPACT_ATOMS: atom_id res chain seq x y z
N MET A 1 -20.74 8.35 10.24
CA MET A 1 -19.45 9.07 10.27
C MET A 1 -19.30 9.81 8.96
N PRO A 2 -18.73 11.03 8.92
CA PRO A 2 -18.51 11.72 7.65
C PRO A 2 -17.56 10.90 6.77
N SER A 3 -17.99 10.53 5.56
CA SER A 3 -17.15 9.85 4.57
C SER A 3 -16.36 10.89 3.77
N ILE A 4 -15.08 10.62 3.51
CA ILE A 4 -14.26 11.47 2.66
C ILE A 4 -14.47 11.00 1.22
N ASN A 5 -15.35 11.69 0.49
CA ASN A 5 -15.66 11.37 -0.92
C ASN A 5 -14.64 12.00 -1.89
N PHE A 6 -13.36 12.09 -1.50
CA PHE A 6 -12.33 12.65 -2.36
C PHE A 6 -11.73 11.59 -3.27
N ILE A 7 -11.93 11.78 -4.57
CA ILE A 7 -11.29 10.99 -5.62
C ILE A 7 -10.28 11.90 -6.30
N LEU A 8 -9.02 11.47 -6.36
CA LEU A 8 -7.96 12.23 -7.00
C LEU A 8 -8.25 12.36 -8.50
N PRO A 9 -8.42 13.58 -9.05
CA PRO A 9 -8.60 13.75 -10.48
C PRO A 9 -7.35 13.30 -11.23
N HIS A 10 -7.52 12.61 -12.38
CA HIS A 10 -6.38 12.06 -13.13
C HIS A 10 -5.36 13.12 -13.54
N TRP A 11 -5.81 14.31 -13.96
CA TRP A 11 -4.91 15.41 -14.32
C TRP A 11 -4.09 15.92 -13.13
N VAL A 12 -4.64 15.87 -11.91
CA VAL A 12 -3.90 16.22 -10.68
C VAL A 12 -2.84 15.17 -10.42
N TYR A 13 -3.16 13.89 -10.57
CA TYR A 13 -2.19 12.80 -10.41
C TYR A 13 -1.01 12.98 -11.39
N TRP A 14 -1.30 13.05 -12.70
CA TRP A 14 -0.25 13.21 -13.72
C TRP A 14 0.53 14.51 -13.58
N GLY A 15 -0.17 15.62 -13.28
CA GLY A 15 0.46 16.91 -13.02
C GLY A 15 1.37 16.88 -11.80
N THR A 16 0.98 16.18 -10.73
CA THR A 16 1.79 16.03 -9.52
C THR A 16 3.07 15.27 -9.81
N LEU A 17 3.01 14.18 -10.57
CA LEU A 17 4.20 13.40 -10.95
C LEU A 17 5.22 14.20 -11.76
N ILE A 18 4.80 15.26 -12.45
CA ILE A 18 5.70 16.13 -13.23
C ILE A 18 6.17 17.32 -12.39
N VAL A 19 5.24 18.05 -11.77
CA VAL A 19 5.52 19.33 -11.12
C VAL A 19 6.22 19.14 -9.77
N PHE A 20 5.80 18.16 -8.98
CA PHE A 20 6.33 17.98 -7.64
C PHE A 20 7.84 17.69 -7.64
N PRO A 21 8.37 16.74 -8.45
CA PRO A 21 9.80 16.50 -8.49
C PRO A 21 10.63 17.71 -8.92
N LEU A 22 10.16 18.51 -9.87
CA LEU A 22 10.88 19.71 -10.31
C LEU A 22 11.00 20.72 -9.17
N ILE A 23 9.92 20.94 -8.42
CA ILE A 23 9.95 21.80 -7.23
C ILE A 23 10.88 21.21 -6.16
N ALA A 24 10.78 19.90 -5.92
CA ALA A 24 11.60 19.21 -4.93
C ALA A 24 13.10 19.28 -5.27
N MET A 25 13.50 19.11 -6.53
CA MET A 25 14.87 19.29 -7.01
C MET A 25 15.39 20.72 -6.74
N ILE A 26 14.57 21.74 -6.98
CA ILE A 26 14.95 23.15 -6.71
C ILE A 26 15.10 23.39 -5.20
N MET A 27 14.23 22.78 -4.38
CA MET A 27 14.26 22.91 -2.93
C MET A 27 15.44 22.17 -2.30
N ALA A 28 15.72 20.95 -2.75
CA ALA A 28 16.80 20.11 -2.22
C ALA A 28 18.19 20.73 -2.42
N ARG A 29 18.35 21.60 -3.42
CA ARG A 29 19.60 22.34 -3.69
C ARG A 29 19.80 23.57 -2.79
N ARG A 30 18.86 23.89 -1.91
CA ARG A 30 19.00 24.98 -0.93
C ARG A 30 19.65 24.44 0.33
N THR A 31 20.67 25.13 0.83
CA THR A 31 21.35 24.80 2.09
C THR A 31 20.35 24.76 3.25
N GLN A 32 20.37 23.68 4.03
CA GLN A 32 19.57 23.57 5.25
C GLN A 32 20.10 24.56 6.29
N THR A 33 19.18 25.19 7.03
CA THR A 33 19.53 25.95 8.24
C THR A 33 19.55 25.00 9.42
N SER A 34 20.66 24.90 10.15
CA SER A 34 20.70 24.15 11.40
C SER A 34 19.81 24.82 12.46
N GLY A 35 19.08 24.00 13.24
CA GLY A 35 18.25 24.46 14.36
C GLY A 35 16.82 23.91 14.38
N TYR A 36 16.13 24.15 15.50
CA TYR A 36 14.72 23.79 15.64
C TYR A 36 13.86 24.79 14.88
N SER A 37 12.96 24.32 14.03
CA SER A 37 12.00 25.22 13.37
C SER A 37 10.57 24.91 13.80
N SER A 38 9.80 25.97 14.07
CA SER A 38 8.38 25.83 14.38
C SER A 38 7.60 25.14 13.25
N PRO A 39 7.81 25.47 11.96
CA PRO A 39 7.12 24.77 10.86
C PRO A 39 7.43 23.28 10.81
N ILE A 40 8.70 22.86 10.98
CA ILE A 40 9.07 21.44 11.00
C ILE A 40 8.47 20.75 12.22
N ALA A 41 8.47 21.39 13.40
CA ALA A 41 7.84 20.82 14.59
C ALA A 41 6.33 20.55 14.38
N TYR A 42 5.60 21.49 13.77
CA TYR A 42 4.18 21.29 13.45
C TYR A 42 3.97 20.21 12.38
N MET A 43 4.84 20.14 11.37
CA MET A 43 4.80 19.08 10.38
C MET A 43 4.98 17.71 11.04
N ILE A 44 5.99 17.56 11.92
CA ILE A 44 6.25 16.32 12.65
C ILE A 44 5.10 15.98 13.61
N LEU A 45 4.47 16.98 14.25
CA LEU A 45 3.28 16.75 15.06
C LEU A 45 2.15 16.15 14.22
N ILE A 46 1.92 16.65 13.01
CA ILE A 46 0.86 16.15 12.13
C ILE A 46 1.17 14.77 11.57
N SER A 47 2.43 14.51 11.17
CA SER A 47 2.82 13.24 10.54
C SER A 47 3.17 12.12 11.52
N GLY A 48 3.75 12.48 12.68
CA GLY A 48 4.32 11.57 13.65
C GLY A 48 3.88 11.79 15.10
N GLY A 49 2.94 12.71 15.34
CA GLY A 49 2.52 13.08 16.69
C GLY A 49 1.81 11.97 17.46
N ILE A 50 1.17 11.03 16.77
CA ILE A 50 0.56 9.82 17.38
C ILE A 50 1.65 8.97 18.06
N LEU A 51 2.88 8.99 17.55
CA LEU A 51 4.03 8.30 18.13
C LEU A 51 4.85 9.19 19.09
N GLY A 52 4.46 10.45 19.26
CA GLY A 52 5.19 11.42 20.07
C GLY A 52 6.48 11.95 19.43
N LEU A 53 6.68 11.78 18.11
CA LEU A 53 7.92 12.14 17.42
C LEU A 53 8.25 13.64 17.50
N HIS A 54 7.25 14.50 17.58
CA HIS A 54 7.45 15.96 17.72
C HIS A 54 8.12 16.34 19.04
N ARG A 55 7.91 15.56 20.11
CA ARG A 55 8.62 15.77 21.37
C ARG A 55 10.04 15.20 21.31
N LEU A 56 10.24 14.06 20.66
CA LEU A 56 11.58 13.50 20.47
C LEU A 56 12.46 14.41 19.60
N TYR A 57 11.88 15.01 18.55
CA TYR A 57 12.54 16.06 17.75
C TYR A 57 13.05 17.21 18.61
N LEU A 58 12.29 17.63 19.63
CA LEU A 58 12.66 18.71 20.56
C LEU A 58 13.49 18.21 21.76
N ARG A 59 14.17 17.06 21.63
CA ARG A 59 14.96 16.40 22.69
C ARG A 59 14.18 16.23 24.00
N ASN A 60 12.90 15.87 23.89
CA ASN A 60 11.99 15.73 25.02
C ASN A 60 11.45 14.30 25.12
N LEU A 61 11.96 13.54 26.10
CA LEU A 61 11.60 12.13 26.36
C LEU A 61 10.12 11.91 26.72
N TRP A 62 9.36 12.96 27.04
CA TRP A 62 7.91 12.86 27.22
C TRP A 62 7.19 12.35 25.96
N GLY A 63 7.83 12.39 24.78
CA GLY A 63 7.33 11.71 23.58
C GLY A 63 7.12 10.20 23.77
N LEU A 64 7.90 9.53 24.64
CA LEU A 64 7.76 8.09 24.89
C LEU A 64 6.43 7.72 25.57
N LEU A 65 5.72 8.67 26.21
CA LEU A 65 4.40 8.43 26.79
C LEU A 65 3.34 8.09 25.75
N TYR A 66 3.55 8.50 24.49
CA TYR A 66 2.67 8.18 23.38
C TYR A 66 2.74 6.71 22.98
N LEU A 67 3.90 6.07 23.11
CA LEU A 67 4.12 4.71 22.63
C LEU A 67 3.23 3.67 23.32
N PRO A 68 3.08 3.61 24.66
CA PRO A 68 2.16 2.66 25.30
C PRO A 68 0.71 2.81 24.83
N VAL A 69 0.24 4.05 24.68
CA VAL A 69 -1.12 4.34 24.20
C VAL A 69 -1.28 3.89 22.75
N PHE A 70 -0.29 4.19 21.91
CA PHE A 70 -0.27 3.77 20.51
C PHE A 70 -0.26 2.23 20.36
N PHE A 71 0.62 1.53 21.07
CA PHE A 71 0.68 0.07 21.03
C PHE A 71 -0.61 -0.57 21.56
N PHE A 72 -1.24 0.04 22.57
CA PHE A 72 -2.55 -0.41 23.04
C PHE A 72 -3.65 -0.23 21.98
N ILE A 73 -3.64 0.87 21.22
CA ILE A 73 -4.57 1.06 20.08
C ILE A 73 -4.38 -0.07 19.05
N LEU A 74 -3.13 -0.39 18.69
CA LEU A 74 -2.83 -1.48 17.76
C LEU A 74 -3.32 -2.83 18.29
N PHE A 75 -3.04 -3.13 19.55
CA PHE A 75 -3.49 -4.35 20.21
C PHE A 75 -5.03 -4.44 20.25
N ALA A 76 -5.71 -3.38 20.67
CA ALA A 76 -7.17 -3.34 20.74
C ALA A 76 -7.82 -3.48 19.35
N ASN A 77 -7.22 -2.90 18.31
CA ASN A 77 -7.69 -3.08 16.93
C ASN A 77 -7.51 -4.51 16.43
N ALA A 78 -6.38 -5.17 16.74
CA ALA A 78 -6.15 -6.57 16.41
C ALA A 78 -7.20 -7.47 17.08
N GLN A 79 -7.45 -7.29 18.38
CA GLN A 79 -8.50 -8.03 19.09
C GLN A 79 -9.90 -7.72 18.57
N GLY A 80 -10.15 -6.48 18.15
CA GLY A 80 -11.40 -6.09 17.49
C GLY A 80 -11.63 -6.79 16.16
N GLN A 81 -10.56 -7.15 15.43
CA GLN A 81 -10.65 -7.94 14.20
C GLN A 81 -11.05 -9.39 14.50
N ASP A 82 -10.42 -10.02 15.49
CA ASP A 82 -10.76 -11.38 15.92
C ASP A 82 -12.20 -11.47 16.44
N ALA A 83 -12.62 -10.48 17.24
CA ALA A 83 -14.00 -10.38 17.73
C ALA A 83 -15.02 -10.18 16.60
N ARG A 84 -14.65 -9.46 15.53
CA ARG A 84 -15.50 -9.29 14.34
C ARG A 84 -15.66 -10.59 13.56
N GLU A 85 -14.61 -11.40 13.46
CA GLU A 85 -14.69 -12.72 12.84
C GLU A 85 -15.61 -13.65 13.66
N ALA A 86 -15.45 -13.67 14.98
CA ALA A 86 -16.32 -14.43 15.89
C ALA A 86 -17.79 -13.99 15.79
N GLU A 87 -18.07 -12.67 15.73
CA GLU A 87 -19.42 -12.15 15.51
C GLU A 87 -19.99 -12.65 14.17
N SER A 88 -19.21 -12.58 13.09
CA SER A 88 -19.63 -13.02 11.76
C SER A 88 -19.97 -14.51 11.73
N GLN A 89 -19.13 -15.35 12.33
CA GLN A 89 -19.36 -16.80 12.42
C GLN A 89 -20.65 -17.11 13.21
N ALA A 90 -20.81 -16.51 14.40
CA ALA A 90 -22.01 -16.70 15.22
C ALA A 90 -23.28 -16.16 14.52
N ALA A 91 -23.18 -15.01 13.85
CA ALA A 91 -24.27 -14.41 13.10
C ALA A 91 -24.72 -15.29 11.93
N ASN A 92 -23.78 -15.97 11.26
CA ASN A 92 -24.08 -16.91 10.19
C ASN A 92 -24.88 -18.11 10.69
N VAL A 93 -24.55 -18.67 11.86
CA VAL A 93 -25.30 -19.77 12.47
C VAL A 93 -26.75 -19.35 12.73
N VAL A 94 -26.95 -18.25 13.46
CA VAL A 94 -28.29 -17.73 13.78
C VAL A 94 -29.08 -17.36 12.52
N SER A 95 -28.45 -16.67 11.56
CA SER A 95 -29.11 -16.25 10.32
C SER A 95 -29.47 -17.43 9.43
N SER A 96 -28.63 -18.47 9.36
CA SER A 96 -28.92 -19.67 8.59
C SER A 96 -30.12 -20.43 9.17
N ALA A 97 -30.18 -20.58 10.49
CA ALA A 97 -31.30 -21.17 11.19
C ALA A 97 -32.59 -20.35 11.00
N GLN A 98 -32.52 -19.02 11.12
CA GLN A 98 -33.65 -18.12 10.89
C GLN A 98 -34.22 -18.26 9.48
N ARG A 99 -33.37 -18.31 8.44
CA ARG A 99 -33.83 -18.51 7.05
C ARG A 99 -34.57 -19.83 6.85
N VAL A 100 -34.20 -20.89 7.59
CA VAL A 100 -34.92 -22.17 7.54
C VAL A 100 -36.30 -22.04 8.19
N ILE A 101 -36.38 -21.37 9.34
CA ILE A 101 -37.64 -21.09 10.04
C ILE A 101 -38.56 -20.27 9.13
N ASP A 102 -38.10 -19.13 8.63
CA ASP A 102 -38.89 -18.23 7.77
C ASP A 102 -39.45 -18.94 6.52
N ARG A 103 -38.72 -19.94 6.00
CA ARG A 103 -39.11 -20.70 4.81
C ARG A 103 -40.07 -21.85 5.12
N LEU A 104 -39.92 -22.53 6.26
CA LEU A 104 -40.68 -23.73 6.60
C LEU A 104 -41.93 -23.44 7.43
N GLU A 105 -41.90 -22.42 8.29
CA GLU A 105 -43.02 -22.03 9.15
C GLU A 105 -44.33 -21.80 8.37
N PRO A 106 -44.36 -21.02 7.27
CA PRO A 106 -45.60 -20.86 6.50
C PRO A 106 -46.02 -22.14 5.76
N LYS A 107 -45.07 -23.01 5.39
CA LYS A 107 -45.36 -24.27 4.68
C LYS A 107 -46.03 -25.29 5.61
N ILE A 108 -45.53 -25.39 6.84
CA ILE A 108 -46.07 -26.26 7.88
C ILE A 108 -47.47 -25.76 8.27
N ALA A 109 -47.61 -24.45 8.52
CA ALA A 109 -48.91 -23.86 8.85
C ALA A 109 -49.98 -24.08 7.76
N ALA A 110 -49.59 -24.09 6.48
CA ALA A 110 -50.49 -24.37 5.36
C ALA A 110 -50.69 -25.86 5.07
N ALA A 111 -49.88 -26.75 5.67
CA ALA A 111 -49.92 -28.19 5.39
C ALA A 111 -51.16 -28.86 5.99
N ASP A 112 -51.60 -28.43 7.18
CA ASP A 112 -52.74 -29.03 7.87
C ASP A 112 -54.02 -28.97 7.03
N GLY A 113 -54.36 -27.79 6.50
CA GLY A 113 -55.54 -27.62 5.62
C GLY A 113 -55.42 -28.41 4.31
N LYS A 114 -54.21 -28.56 3.77
CA LYS A 114 -53.96 -29.34 2.55
C LYS A 114 -54.07 -30.85 2.78
N ILE A 115 -53.61 -31.33 3.92
CA ILE A 115 -53.70 -32.74 4.32
C ILE A 115 -55.15 -33.12 4.61
N GLU A 116 -55.93 -32.24 5.27
CA GLU A 116 -57.37 -32.46 5.45
C GLU A 116 -58.09 -32.60 4.10
N GLN A 117 -57.78 -31.73 3.13
CA GLN A 117 -58.34 -31.82 1.79
C GLN A 117 -57.95 -33.15 1.09
N LEU A 118 -56.68 -33.56 1.18
CA LEU A 118 -56.21 -34.82 0.61
C LEU A 118 -56.85 -36.06 1.27
N ARG A 119 -57.15 -35.99 2.58
CA ARG A 119 -57.90 -37.04 3.29
C ARG A 119 -59.35 -37.11 2.81
N ALA A 120 -60.00 -35.97 2.61
CA ALA A 120 -61.34 -35.91 2.05
C ALA A 120 -61.39 -36.45 0.61
N ASP A 121 -60.42 -36.09 -0.23
CA ASP A 121 -60.30 -36.58 -1.61
C ASP A 121 -60.07 -38.10 -1.67
N LEU A 122 -59.29 -38.66 -0.74
CA LEU A 122 -59.10 -40.10 -0.60
C LEU A 122 -60.38 -40.82 -0.18
N ALA A 123 -61.15 -40.23 0.74
CA ALA A 123 -62.42 -40.79 1.22
C ALA A 123 -63.53 -40.76 0.15
N ALA A 124 -63.47 -39.82 -0.79
CA ALA A 124 -64.40 -39.71 -1.91
C ALA A 124 -64.05 -40.61 -3.11
N ALA A 125 -62.87 -41.23 -3.13
CA ALA A 125 -62.42 -42.08 -4.24
C ALA A 125 -63.02 -43.49 -4.17
N GLU A 126 -63.50 -44.01 -5.31
CA GLU A 126 -64.07 -45.36 -5.40
C GLU A 126 -63.02 -46.45 -5.10
N GLU A 127 -63.41 -47.44 -4.29
CA GLU A 127 -62.56 -48.54 -3.85
C GLU A 127 -62.02 -49.37 -5.03
N GLY A 128 -60.71 -49.63 -5.01
CA GLY A 128 -60.02 -50.46 -6.01
C GLY A 128 -59.59 -49.71 -7.28
N THR A 129 -59.88 -48.41 -7.40
CA THR A 129 -59.51 -47.61 -8.58
C THR A 129 -58.07 -47.10 -8.54
N PHE A 130 -57.51 -46.77 -9.72
CA PHE A 130 -56.21 -46.11 -9.82
C PHE A 130 -56.20 -44.73 -9.13
N ALA A 131 -57.36 -44.06 -9.10
CA ALA A 131 -57.56 -42.79 -8.42
C ALA A 131 -57.34 -42.91 -6.91
N GLN A 132 -57.88 -43.95 -6.27
CA GLN A 132 -57.67 -44.23 -4.85
C GLN A 132 -56.17 -44.45 -4.52
N LYS A 133 -55.48 -45.29 -5.29
CA LYS A 133 -54.02 -45.52 -5.09
C LYS A 133 -53.18 -44.26 -5.28
N ARG A 134 -53.57 -43.38 -6.21
CA ARG A 134 -52.90 -42.08 -6.44
C ARG A 134 -53.16 -41.11 -5.28
N ALA A 135 -54.40 -41.00 -4.83
CA ALA A 135 -54.78 -40.16 -3.69
C ALA A 135 -54.04 -40.61 -2.42
N GLN A 136 -54.00 -41.91 -2.15
CA GLN A 136 -53.27 -42.50 -1.03
C GLN A 136 -51.77 -42.16 -1.06
N ARG A 137 -51.09 -42.40 -2.19
CA ARG A 137 -49.66 -42.05 -2.34
C ARG A 137 -49.39 -40.55 -2.20
N THR A 138 -50.34 -39.71 -2.61
CA THR A 138 -50.21 -38.25 -2.53
C THR A 138 -50.36 -37.79 -1.07
N LEU A 139 -51.31 -38.38 -0.34
CA LEU A 139 -51.50 -38.18 1.09
C LEU A 139 -50.27 -38.64 1.89
N GLU A 140 -49.80 -39.88 1.68
CA GLU A 140 -48.61 -40.43 2.36
C GLU A 140 -47.38 -39.54 2.15
N LYS A 141 -47.15 -39.06 0.91
CA LYS A 141 -46.05 -38.13 0.63
C LYS A 141 -46.21 -36.78 1.33
N ALA A 142 -47.43 -36.25 1.41
CA ALA A 142 -47.70 -34.98 2.08
C ALA A 142 -47.47 -35.10 3.60
N GLU A 143 -47.93 -36.19 4.22
CA GLU A 143 -47.72 -36.47 5.64
C GLU A 143 -46.23 -36.70 5.97
N GLN A 144 -45.50 -37.41 5.10
CA GLN A 144 -44.06 -37.59 5.24
C GLN A 144 -43.32 -36.24 5.12
N THR A 145 -43.67 -35.42 4.13
CA THR A 145 -43.06 -34.09 3.95
C THR A 145 -43.31 -33.19 5.15
N LEU A 146 -44.52 -33.21 5.71
CA LEU A 146 -44.85 -32.45 6.92
C LEU A 146 -43.99 -32.91 8.11
N THR A 147 -43.81 -34.22 8.27
CA THR A 147 -42.98 -34.78 9.35
C THR A 147 -41.52 -34.35 9.20
N ASP A 148 -40.96 -34.46 8.00
CA ASP A 148 -39.57 -34.07 7.71
C ASP A 148 -39.34 -32.56 7.89
N ASP A 149 -40.26 -31.72 7.40
CA ASP A 149 -40.18 -30.26 7.53
C ASP A 149 -40.37 -29.84 9.00
N SER A 150 -41.24 -30.52 9.76
CA SER A 150 -41.42 -30.29 11.21
C SER A 150 -40.17 -30.66 12.01
N ALA A 151 -39.50 -31.78 11.69
CA ALA A 151 -38.23 -32.12 12.32
C ALA A 151 -37.13 -31.10 11.99
N ARG A 152 -37.11 -30.59 10.75
CA ARG A 152 -36.14 -29.57 10.31
C ARG A 152 -36.37 -28.21 10.96
N ILE A 153 -37.62 -27.77 11.12
CA ILE A 153 -37.90 -26.48 11.76
C ILE A 153 -37.58 -26.53 13.26
N GLU A 154 -37.86 -27.64 13.94
CA GLU A 154 -37.52 -27.80 15.36
C GLU A 154 -36.01 -27.82 15.56
N LYS A 155 -35.27 -28.52 14.69
CA LYS A 155 -33.80 -28.44 14.68
C LYS A 155 -33.32 -27.00 14.47
N ALA A 156 -33.87 -26.28 13.49
CA ALA A 156 -33.49 -24.89 13.24
C ALA A 156 -33.81 -23.97 14.43
N ARG A 157 -34.94 -24.16 15.12
CA ARG A 157 -35.28 -23.43 16.35
C ARG A 157 -34.29 -23.72 17.48
N ALA A 158 -33.90 -24.98 17.65
CA ALA A 158 -32.88 -25.38 18.62
C ALA A 158 -31.51 -24.76 18.29
N ASP A 159 -31.07 -24.85 17.03
CA ASP A 159 -29.80 -24.28 16.55
C ASP A 159 -29.78 -22.75 16.72
N LYS A 160 -30.88 -22.07 16.43
CA LYS A 160 -31.04 -20.63 16.66
C LYS A 160 -30.91 -20.29 18.14
N THR A 161 -31.66 -20.98 19.00
CA THR A 161 -31.68 -20.73 20.45
C THR A 161 -30.31 -21.01 21.07
N ALA A 162 -29.60 -22.03 20.60
CA ALA A 162 -28.24 -22.34 21.04
C ALA A 162 -27.19 -21.32 20.54
N GLY A 163 -27.39 -20.74 19.35
CA GLY A 163 -26.49 -19.76 18.74
C GLY A 163 -26.65 -18.32 19.25
N GLU A 164 -27.84 -17.96 19.75
CA GLU A 164 -28.14 -16.59 20.22
C GLU A 164 -27.22 -16.09 21.34
N PRO A 165 -26.92 -16.87 22.40
CA PRO A 165 -25.97 -16.46 23.45
C PRO A 165 -24.56 -16.21 22.91
N ALA A 166 -24.08 -17.06 21.99
CA ALA A 166 -22.77 -16.91 21.38
C ALA A 166 -22.68 -15.64 20.52
N LEU A 167 -23.74 -15.34 19.76
CA LEU A 167 -23.84 -14.10 18.99
C LEU A 167 -23.87 -12.86 19.89
N ALA A 168 -24.64 -12.89 20.99
CA ALA A 168 -24.72 -11.80 21.94
C ALA A 168 -23.36 -11.54 22.62
N ALA A 169 -22.66 -12.60 23.03
CA ALA A 169 -21.33 -12.51 23.61
C ALA A 169 -20.30 -11.93 22.62
N ALA A 170 -20.28 -12.42 21.37
CA ALA A 170 -19.37 -11.92 20.34
C ALA A 170 -19.61 -10.44 20.00
N LYS A 171 -20.89 -10.00 19.97
CA LYS A 171 -21.23 -8.58 19.79
C LYS A 171 -20.75 -7.72 20.95
N ALA A 172 -20.90 -8.18 22.18
CA ALA A 172 -20.45 -7.46 23.36
C ALA A 172 -18.92 -7.33 23.38
N ASP A 173 -18.21 -8.41 23.07
CA ASP A 173 -16.75 -8.42 22.99
C ASP A 173 -16.23 -7.47 21.89
N ARG A 174 -16.82 -7.52 20.68
CA ARG A 174 -16.47 -6.57 19.61
C ARG A 174 -16.70 -5.12 20.04
N ALA A 175 -17.81 -4.84 20.71
CA ALA A 175 -18.11 -3.49 21.20
C ALA A 175 -17.12 -3.03 22.26
N GLN A 176 -16.69 -3.93 23.16
CA GLN A 176 -15.68 -3.62 24.18
C GLN A 176 -14.35 -3.23 23.53
N TRP A 177 -13.81 -4.05 22.63
CA TRP A 177 -12.55 -3.75 21.94
C TRP A 177 -12.63 -2.48 21.09
N ALA A 178 -13.74 -2.27 20.38
CA ALA A 178 -13.96 -1.04 19.62
C ALA A 178 -13.97 0.21 20.51
N ASN A 179 -14.63 0.15 21.67
CA ASN A 179 -14.66 1.26 22.62
C ASN A 179 -13.27 1.50 23.24
N MET A 180 -12.54 0.45 23.61
CA MET A 180 -11.18 0.55 24.16
C MET A 180 -10.22 1.21 23.16
N ALA A 181 -10.24 0.78 21.90
CA ALA A 181 -9.46 1.40 20.83
C ALA A 181 -9.83 2.87 20.62
N PHE A 182 -11.14 3.18 20.61
CA PHE A 182 -11.65 4.54 20.43
C PHE A 182 -11.22 5.48 21.56
N TYR A 183 -11.35 5.07 22.84
CA TYR A 183 -10.94 5.90 23.96
C TYR A 183 -9.43 6.12 24.02
N ALA A 184 -8.63 5.09 23.73
CA ALA A 184 -7.18 5.25 23.63
C ALA A 184 -6.76 6.21 22.51
N PHE A 185 -7.44 6.14 21.36
CA PHE A 185 -7.26 7.10 20.28
C PHE A 185 -7.67 8.52 20.70
N MET A 186 -8.77 8.70 21.44
CA MET A 186 -9.14 10.02 21.97
C MET A 186 -8.10 10.59 22.94
N VAL A 187 -7.49 9.75 23.78
CA VAL A 187 -6.39 10.15 24.67
C VAL A 187 -5.19 10.65 23.87
N ILE A 188 -4.80 9.95 22.80
CA ILE A 188 -3.66 10.35 21.97
C ILE A 188 -3.93 11.66 21.23
N CYS A 189 -5.15 11.83 20.71
CA CYS A 189 -5.58 13.10 20.10
C CYS A 189 -5.57 14.25 21.10
N ALA A 190 -5.99 14.02 22.35
CA ALA A 190 -5.94 15.02 23.40
C ALA A 190 -4.49 15.44 23.71
N PHE A 191 -3.56 14.49 23.81
CA PHE A 191 -2.13 14.80 23.98
C PHE A 191 -1.59 15.63 22.81
N MET A 192 -1.91 15.25 21.57
CA MET A 192 -1.49 15.99 20.38
C MET A 192 -2.06 17.41 20.36
N LEU A 193 -3.32 17.61 20.75
CA LEU A 193 -3.93 18.95 20.83
C LEU A 193 -3.26 19.83 21.89
N VAL A 194 -2.97 19.28 23.06
CA VAL A 194 -2.20 19.99 24.10
C VAL A 194 -0.83 20.38 23.56
N ASP A 195 -0.16 19.46 22.85
CA ASP A 195 1.16 19.71 22.29
C ASP A 195 1.15 20.71 21.14
N ALA A 196 0.09 20.73 20.32
CA ALA A 196 -0.10 21.73 19.26
C ALA A 196 -0.11 23.16 19.81
N VAL A 197 -0.71 23.37 20.98
CA VAL A 197 -0.78 24.66 21.67
C VAL A 197 0.55 25.00 22.35
N LEU A 198 1.22 24.00 22.94
CA LEU A 198 2.48 24.20 23.65
C LEU A 198 3.70 24.28 22.72
N LEU A 199 3.56 23.86 21.46
CA LEU A 199 4.67 23.69 20.52
C LEU A 199 5.60 24.90 20.40
N PRO A 200 5.12 26.15 20.26
CA PRO A 200 6.00 27.32 20.13
C PRO A 200 6.90 27.52 21.36
N ARG A 201 6.37 27.23 22.55
CA ARG A 201 7.14 27.30 23.80
C ARG A 201 8.13 26.14 23.92
N LEU A 202 7.76 24.96 23.44
CA LEU A 202 8.66 23.80 23.44
C LEU A 202 9.83 24.02 22.48
N VAL A 203 9.59 24.59 21.29
CA VAL A 203 10.65 24.95 20.33
C VAL A 203 11.60 25.98 20.94
N SER A 204 11.09 27.09 21.48
CA SER A 204 11.93 28.11 22.12
C SER A 204 12.74 27.56 23.29
N ARG A 205 12.20 26.61 24.06
CA ARG A 205 12.96 25.92 25.12
C ARG A 205 14.02 24.97 24.57
N ALA A 206 13.76 24.30 23.46
CA ALA A 206 14.73 23.42 22.82
C ALA A 206 15.91 24.24 22.26
N GLU A 207 15.62 25.36 21.61
CA GLU A 207 16.66 26.33 21.17
C GLU A 207 17.47 26.86 22.35
N ALA A 208 16.82 27.26 23.44
CA ALA A 208 17.51 27.74 24.64
C ALA A 208 18.38 26.67 25.31
N ARG A 209 17.99 25.39 25.23
CA ARG A 209 18.80 24.26 25.72
C ARG A 209 19.99 23.98 24.81
N ALA A 210 19.79 23.96 23.50
CA ALA A 210 20.88 23.81 22.53
C ALA A 210 21.91 24.94 22.67
N ALA A 211 21.47 26.16 22.99
CA ALA A 211 22.37 27.28 23.27
C ALA A 211 23.11 27.18 24.63
N GLN A 212 22.71 26.26 25.51
CA GLN A 212 23.29 26.03 26.85
C GLN A 212 23.99 24.67 26.97
N GLU A 213 24.04 23.88 25.90
CA GLU A 213 24.70 22.58 25.92
C GLU A 213 26.20 22.74 26.19
N PRO A 214 26.80 21.89 27.06
CA PRO A 214 28.23 21.94 27.35
C PRO A 214 29.05 21.87 26.06
N GLU A 215 30.11 22.69 25.95
CA GLU A 215 30.97 22.74 24.74
C GLU A 215 31.48 21.34 24.33
N GLU A 216 31.70 20.42 25.28
CA GLU A 216 32.12 19.03 24.99
C GLU A 216 31.03 18.17 24.31
N GLU A 217 29.76 18.26 24.74
CA GLU A 217 28.64 17.54 24.11
C GLU A 217 28.30 18.16 22.75
N SER A 218 28.26 19.49 22.67
CA SER A 218 28.04 20.21 21.41
C SER A 218 29.16 19.93 20.41
N ALA A 219 30.42 19.84 20.85
CA ALA A 219 31.56 19.48 19.98
C ALA A 219 31.47 18.04 19.46
N LEU A 220 31.03 17.08 20.28
CA LEU A 220 30.81 15.70 19.84
C LEU A 220 29.66 15.58 18.85
N GLU A 221 28.57 16.33 19.06
CA GLU A 221 27.44 16.38 18.13
C GLU A 221 27.83 17.08 16.82
N HIS A 222 28.56 18.20 16.88
CA HIS A 222 29.09 18.86 15.69
C HIS A 222 30.07 17.97 14.94
N GLU A 223 30.95 17.24 15.65
CA GLU A 223 31.86 16.27 15.00
C GLU A 223 31.07 15.13 14.35
N ALA A 224 29.99 14.66 14.97
CA ALA A 224 29.11 13.64 14.41
C ALA A 224 28.31 14.15 13.20
N GLU A 225 27.75 15.37 13.27
CA GLU A 225 27.08 16.05 12.16
C GLU A 225 28.04 16.33 11.01
N GLU A 226 29.23 16.87 11.28
CA GLU A 226 30.27 17.11 10.28
C GLU A 226 30.74 15.81 9.63
N ARG A 227 30.93 14.73 10.41
CA ARG A 227 31.22 13.41 9.83
C ARG A 227 30.06 12.90 8.98
N LEU A 228 28.82 13.10 9.41
CA LEU A 228 27.64 12.64 8.67
C LEU A 228 27.46 13.44 7.38
N GLU A 229 27.63 14.76 7.41
CA GLU A 229 27.67 15.61 6.23
C GLU A 229 28.84 15.26 5.30
N GLN A 230 30.02 14.92 5.85
CA GLN A 230 31.15 14.44 5.06
C GLN A 230 30.83 13.10 4.39
N LEU A 231 30.18 12.17 5.09
CA LEU A 231 29.74 10.88 4.55
C LEU A 231 28.65 11.06 3.49
N GLU A 232 27.64 11.89 3.75
CA GLU A 232 26.58 12.22 2.78
C GLU A 232 27.15 12.93 1.55
N ALA A 233 28.10 13.86 1.74
CA ALA A 233 28.79 14.52 0.65
C ALA A 233 29.71 13.55 -0.10
N GLU A 234 30.34 12.58 0.58
CA GLU A 234 31.13 11.52 -0.04
C GLU A 234 30.24 10.60 -0.89
N ASP A 235 29.05 10.23 -0.40
CA ASP A 235 28.04 9.44 -1.11
C ASP A 235 27.46 10.20 -2.31
N VAL A 236 27.06 11.47 -2.15
CA VAL A 236 26.53 12.28 -3.27
C VAL A 236 27.62 12.62 -4.30
N GLN A 237 28.85 12.92 -3.85
CA GLN A 237 29.99 13.04 -4.75
C GLN A 237 30.36 11.70 -5.37
N SER A 238 30.07 10.56 -4.73
CA SER A 238 30.33 9.24 -5.31
C SER A 238 29.54 9.03 -6.59
N ASP A 239 28.26 9.40 -6.61
CA ASP A 239 27.41 9.18 -7.77
C ASP A 239 27.76 10.12 -8.94
N MET A 240 28.10 11.39 -8.65
CA MET A 240 28.54 12.33 -9.68
C MET A 240 29.89 11.97 -10.32
N LYS A 241 30.75 11.18 -9.64
CA LYS A 241 32.02 10.69 -10.21
C LYS A 241 31.80 9.75 -11.40
N HIS A 242 30.63 9.13 -11.52
CA HIS A 242 30.29 8.27 -12.65
C HIS A 242 30.01 9.05 -13.94
N ILE A 243 29.80 10.36 -13.85
CA ILE A 243 29.51 11.20 -15.02
C ILE A 243 30.80 11.46 -15.81
N GLY A 244 30.87 10.90 -17.02
CA GLY A 244 32.00 11.09 -17.93
C GLY A 244 32.07 12.49 -18.56
N THR A 245 33.09 12.70 -19.39
CA THR A 245 33.25 13.91 -20.21
C THR A 245 32.94 13.64 -21.69
N GLY A 246 32.62 14.68 -22.47
CA GLY A 246 32.33 14.55 -23.89
C GLY A 246 30.89 14.12 -24.17
N TRP A 247 30.67 13.36 -25.24
CA TRP A 247 29.32 12.97 -25.67
C TRP A 247 28.67 11.91 -24.76
N THR A 248 29.47 10.99 -24.19
CA THR A 248 28.98 10.01 -23.19
C THR A 248 28.55 10.71 -21.91
N GLY A 249 29.27 11.76 -21.50
CA GLY A 249 28.90 12.58 -20.34
C GLY A 249 27.55 13.29 -20.46
N VAL A 250 27.08 13.57 -21.68
CA VAL A 250 25.72 14.11 -21.89
C VAL A 250 24.67 13.04 -21.55
N ILE A 251 24.92 11.79 -21.98
CA ILE A 251 24.06 10.65 -21.66
C ILE A 251 24.08 10.37 -20.16
N ASP A 252 25.26 10.34 -19.54
CA ASP A 252 25.40 10.10 -18.10
C ASP A 252 24.63 11.15 -17.29
N ARG A 253 24.71 12.44 -17.67
CA ARG A 253 23.91 13.50 -17.02
C ARG A 253 22.41 13.31 -17.21
N MET A 254 21.98 12.88 -18.40
CA MET A 254 20.56 12.58 -18.63
C MET A 254 20.08 11.46 -17.71
N SER A 255 20.84 10.37 -17.59
CA SER A 255 20.54 9.24 -16.70
C SER A 255 20.55 9.67 -15.23
N PHE A 256 21.55 10.46 -14.82
CA PHE A 256 21.67 11.01 -13.47
C PHE A 256 20.43 11.84 -13.08
N TYR A 257 20.11 12.86 -13.88
CA TYR A 257 18.97 13.74 -13.58
C TYR A 257 17.62 13.04 -13.73
N ALA A 258 17.50 12.04 -14.61
CA ALA A 258 16.28 11.23 -14.70
C ALA A 258 16.06 10.42 -13.41
N GLY A 259 17.11 9.81 -12.85
CA GLY A 259 17.06 9.13 -11.56
C GLY A 259 16.76 10.07 -10.40
N GLU A 260 17.46 11.21 -10.34
CA GLU A 260 17.21 12.25 -9.34
C GLU A 260 15.75 12.72 -9.38
N PHE A 261 15.23 12.99 -10.58
CA PHE A 261 13.84 13.40 -10.79
C PHE A 261 12.85 12.37 -10.24
N VAL A 262 12.98 11.09 -10.59
CA VAL A 262 12.01 10.08 -10.12
C VAL A 262 12.22 9.68 -8.65
N SER A 263 13.36 9.98 -8.04
CA SER A 263 13.60 9.72 -6.61
C SER A 263 12.58 10.44 -5.71
N TYR A 264 12.16 11.65 -6.11
CA TYR A 264 11.20 12.45 -5.35
C TYR A 264 9.77 11.89 -5.39
N TRP A 265 9.46 10.96 -6.30
CA TRP A 265 8.18 10.25 -6.26
C TRP A 265 7.99 9.45 -4.98
N MET A 266 9.08 9.03 -4.32
CA MET A 266 8.99 8.37 -3.01
C MET A 266 8.29 9.24 -1.96
N VAL A 267 8.50 10.56 -1.99
CA VAL A 267 7.84 11.49 -1.05
C VAL A 267 6.34 11.54 -1.32
N ILE A 268 5.93 11.50 -2.59
CA ILE A 268 4.51 11.43 -2.98
C ILE A 268 3.88 10.15 -2.41
N ALA A 269 4.59 9.01 -2.48
CA ALA A 269 4.11 7.73 -1.93
C ALA A 269 3.86 7.81 -0.43
N VAL A 270 4.79 8.36 0.33
CA VAL A 270 4.66 8.49 1.78
C VAL A 270 3.41 9.32 2.13
N ILE A 271 3.21 10.45 1.45
CA ILE A 271 2.04 11.32 1.68
C ILE A 271 0.74 10.60 1.30
N ALA A 272 0.70 9.93 0.14
CA ALA A 272 -0.50 9.24 -0.35
C ALA A 272 -0.90 8.06 0.54
N TYR A 273 0.05 7.23 0.97
CA TYR A 273 -0.23 6.12 1.87
C TYR A 273 -0.60 6.59 3.27
N TYR A 274 0.01 7.67 3.77
CA TYR A 274 -0.42 8.27 5.03
C TYR A 274 -1.89 8.71 4.94
N TYR A 275 -2.27 9.39 3.85
CA TYR A 275 -3.66 9.76 3.60
C TYR A 275 -4.59 8.54 3.54
N GLU A 276 -4.20 7.46 2.87
CA GLU A 276 -4.99 6.21 2.81
C GLU A 276 -5.20 5.58 4.19
N VAL A 277 -4.16 5.53 5.02
CA VAL A 277 -4.25 5.01 6.39
C VAL A 277 -5.24 5.85 7.20
N VAL A 278 -5.14 7.18 7.13
CA VAL A 278 -6.08 8.07 7.83
C VAL A 278 -7.50 7.89 7.29
N ALA A 279 -7.69 7.91 5.98
CA ALA A 279 -9.01 7.77 5.35
C ALA A 279 -9.68 6.44 5.70
N ARG A 280 -8.92 5.33 5.66
CA ARG A 280 -9.41 4.00 5.98
C ARG A 280 -9.73 3.83 7.46
N TYR A 281 -8.83 4.19 8.36
CA TYR A 281 -8.97 3.83 9.77
C TYR A 281 -9.68 4.89 10.60
N VAL A 282 -9.57 6.18 10.24
CA VAL A 282 -10.24 7.27 10.97
C VAL A 282 -11.63 7.54 10.40
N PHE A 283 -11.75 7.56 9.07
CA PHE A 283 -13.01 7.92 8.39
C PHE A 283 -13.80 6.71 7.88
N ASN A 284 -13.28 5.49 8.04
CA ASN A 284 -13.87 4.27 7.50
C ASN A 284 -14.22 4.40 5.99
N SER A 285 -13.34 5.09 5.26
CA SER A 285 -13.54 5.54 3.88
C SER A 285 -12.28 5.24 3.05
N PRO A 286 -12.03 3.96 2.71
CA PRO A 286 -10.88 3.57 1.90
C PRO A 286 -10.91 4.25 0.52
N THR A 287 -9.75 4.62 -0.02
CA THR A 287 -9.69 5.30 -1.31
C THR A 287 -9.57 4.30 -2.45
N ILE A 288 -10.16 4.63 -3.60
CA ILE A 288 -10.08 3.82 -4.82
C ILE A 288 -8.80 4.07 -5.62
N TRP A 289 -8.10 5.17 -5.35
CA TRP A 289 -7.02 5.69 -6.21
C TRP A 289 -5.61 5.54 -5.63
N VAL A 290 -5.43 5.52 -4.30
CA VAL A 290 -4.08 5.52 -3.71
C VAL A 290 -3.31 4.27 -4.10
N HIS A 291 -3.91 3.09 -3.96
CA HIS A 291 -3.22 1.83 -4.25
C HIS A 291 -2.79 1.73 -5.72
N GLU A 292 -3.72 1.97 -6.65
CA GLU A 292 -3.43 1.90 -8.09
C GLU A 292 -2.49 3.01 -8.55
N GLY A 293 -2.68 4.25 -8.08
CA GLY A 293 -1.80 5.37 -8.40
C GLY A 293 -0.37 5.12 -7.95
N MET A 294 -0.17 4.66 -6.72
CA MET A 294 1.19 4.37 -6.23
C MET A 294 1.81 3.17 -6.94
N TYR A 295 1.02 2.15 -7.26
CA TYR A 295 1.49 1.01 -8.05
C TYR A 295 2.01 1.43 -9.44
N LEU A 296 1.24 2.24 -10.17
CA LEU A 296 1.66 2.76 -11.48
C LEU A 296 2.89 3.66 -11.35
N MET A 297 2.91 4.56 -10.36
CA MET A 297 4.03 5.45 -10.09
C MET A 297 5.33 4.68 -9.83
N PHE A 298 5.31 3.66 -8.97
CA PHE A 298 6.50 2.85 -8.69
C PHE A 298 6.98 2.07 -9.91
N GLY A 299 6.05 1.56 -10.75
CA GLY A 299 6.43 0.92 -12.00
C GLY A 299 7.17 1.87 -12.94
N MET A 300 6.66 3.09 -13.12
CA MET A 300 7.35 4.13 -13.89
C MET A 300 8.70 4.52 -13.25
N GLN A 301 8.74 4.62 -11.92
CA GLN A 301 9.95 4.99 -11.17
C GLN A 301 11.07 3.99 -11.45
N TYR A 302 10.75 2.70 -11.37
CA TYR A 302 11.71 1.62 -11.60
C TYR A 302 12.27 1.64 -13.02
N LEU A 303 11.41 1.88 -14.02
CA LEU A 303 11.81 1.92 -15.43
C LEU A 303 12.77 3.08 -15.74
N VAL A 304 12.48 4.28 -15.20
CA VAL A 304 13.31 5.47 -15.41
C VAL A 304 14.60 5.39 -14.58
N ALA A 305 14.51 4.95 -13.32
CA ALA A 305 15.66 4.77 -12.44
C ALA A 305 16.63 3.69 -12.93
N GLY A 306 16.19 2.77 -13.80
CA GLY A 306 17.07 1.77 -14.42
C GLY A 306 18.31 2.39 -15.09
N ALA A 307 18.18 3.51 -15.80
CA ALA A 307 19.33 4.16 -16.42
C ALA A 307 20.30 4.75 -15.38
N TYR A 308 19.78 5.30 -14.28
CA TYR A 308 20.59 5.75 -13.15
C TYR A 308 21.36 4.58 -12.52
N ALA A 309 20.67 3.47 -12.23
CA ALA A 309 21.30 2.28 -11.66
C ALA A 309 22.32 1.63 -12.62
N ALA A 310 22.19 1.83 -13.94
CA ALA A 310 23.19 1.40 -14.92
C ALA A 310 24.42 2.32 -14.95
N LEU A 311 24.25 3.62 -14.69
CA LEU A 311 25.33 4.60 -14.55
C LEU A 311 26.15 4.36 -13.28
N THR A 312 25.48 4.16 -12.14
CA THR A 312 26.11 4.01 -10.82
C THR A 312 26.44 2.57 -10.45
N ASP A 313 26.29 1.64 -11.40
CA ASP A 313 26.61 0.21 -11.21
C ASP A 313 25.83 -0.45 -10.05
N ALA A 314 24.65 0.09 -9.73
CA ALA A 314 23.75 -0.34 -8.65
C ALA A 314 22.82 -1.51 -9.04
N HIS A 315 22.88 -1.97 -10.29
CA HIS A 315 22.20 -3.21 -10.67
C HIS A 315 22.79 -4.40 -9.92
N VAL A 316 21.93 -5.25 -9.37
CA VAL A 316 22.36 -6.46 -8.68
C VAL A 316 23.12 -7.36 -9.66
N LYS A 317 24.41 -7.56 -9.36
CA LYS A 317 25.33 -8.41 -10.11
C LYS A 317 26.09 -9.34 -9.17
N VAL A 318 26.55 -10.48 -9.70
CA VAL A 318 27.30 -11.47 -8.92
C VAL A 318 28.80 -11.17 -9.07
N ASP A 319 29.35 -10.37 -8.15
CA ASP A 319 30.73 -9.87 -8.26
C ASP A 319 31.82 -10.79 -7.69
N VAL A 320 31.47 -11.95 -7.13
CA VAL A 320 32.40 -12.82 -6.36
C VAL A 320 33.70 -13.14 -7.10
N PHE A 321 33.64 -13.32 -8.43
CA PHE A 321 34.82 -13.57 -9.25
C PHE A 321 35.23 -12.38 -10.10
N TYR A 322 34.30 -11.46 -10.39
CA TYR A 322 34.53 -10.32 -11.28
C TYR A 322 35.36 -9.22 -10.61
N ALA A 323 35.22 -9.01 -9.29
CA ALA A 323 35.89 -7.93 -8.56
C ALA A 323 37.42 -7.92 -8.73
N ASP A 324 38.05 -9.11 -8.69
CA ASP A 324 39.52 -9.27 -8.73
C ASP A 324 40.10 -9.33 -10.16
N TRP A 325 39.26 -9.19 -11.20
CA TRP A 325 39.74 -9.29 -12.57
C TRP A 325 40.47 -8.02 -13.04
N SER A 326 41.46 -8.22 -13.92
CA SER A 326 42.17 -7.11 -14.55
C SER A 326 41.22 -6.25 -15.41
N PRO A 327 41.50 -4.95 -15.59
CA PRO A 327 40.64 -4.04 -16.35
C PRO A 327 40.28 -4.56 -17.76
N LEU A 328 41.24 -5.21 -18.43
CA LEU A 328 41.02 -5.80 -19.75
C LEU A 328 40.02 -6.98 -19.71
N ARG A 329 40.12 -7.87 -18.71
CA ARG A 329 39.20 -9.00 -18.58
C ARG A 329 37.79 -8.54 -18.29
N LYS A 330 37.63 -7.53 -17.42
CA LYS A 330 36.35 -6.88 -17.14
C LYS A 330 35.74 -6.33 -18.41
N ALA A 331 36.47 -5.46 -19.12
CA ALA A 331 35.97 -4.82 -20.35
C ALA A 331 35.60 -5.82 -21.46
N VAL A 332 36.33 -6.93 -21.61
CA VAL A 332 35.99 -7.98 -22.60
C VAL A 332 34.70 -8.73 -22.24
N VAL A 333 34.51 -9.06 -20.95
CA VAL A 333 33.27 -9.71 -20.51
C VAL A 333 32.09 -8.74 -20.53
N ASP A 334 32.30 -7.47 -20.16
CA ASP A 334 31.27 -6.44 -20.27
C ASP A 334 30.84 -6.22 -21.73
N LEU A 335 31.80 -6.22 -22.67
CA LEU A 335 31.52 -6.17 -24.10
C LEU A 335 30.69 -7.38 -24.57
N PHE A 336 31.01 -8.60 -24.12
CA PHE A 336 30.22 -9.79 -24.45
C PHE A 336 28.82 -9.75 -23.84
N THR A 337 28.71 -9.41 -22.55
CA THR A 337 27.43 -9.33 -21.83
C THR A 337 26.54 -8.20 -22.35
N SER A 338 27.13 -7.14 -22.90
CA SER A 338 26.39 -6.04 -23.53
C SER A 338 25.48 -6.51 -24.67
N ILE A 339 25.82 -7.59 -25.37
CA ILE A 339 24.97 -8.17 -26.43
C ILE A 339 23.62 -8.58 -25.85
N PHE A 340 23.62 -9.28 -24.72
CA PHE A 340 22.40 -9.70 -24.03
C PHE A 340 21.65 -8.50 -23.45
N PHE A 341 22.38 -7.51 -22.93
CA PHE A 341 21.80 -6.26 -22.47
C PHE A 341 21.02 -5.54 -23.59
N PHE A 342 21.60 -5.40 -24.79
CA PHE A 342 20.93 -4.74 -25.91
C PHE A 342 19.77 -5.55 -26.48
N ILE A 343 19.82 -6.89 -26.44
CA ILE A 343 18.67 -7.74 -26.79
C ILE A 343 17.51 -7.47 -25.81
N PHE A 344 17.80 -7.47 -24.50
CA PHE A 344 16.82 -7.17 -23.46
C PHE A 344 16.24 -5.76 -23.63
N ALA A 345 17.10 -4.75 -23.66
CA ALA A 345 16.69 -3.34 -23.72
C ALA A 345 15.97 -3.02 -25.04
N GLY A 346 16.43 -3.60 -26.16
CA GLY A 346 15.77 -3.49 -27.46
C GLY A 346 14.39 -4.16 -27.49
N THR A 347 14.24 -5.34 -26.86
CA THR A 347 12.94 -6.01 -26.73
C THR A 347 12.00 -5.20 -25.84
N LEU A 348 12.50 -4.65 -24.74
CA LEU A 348 11.74 -3.77 -23.84
C LEU A 348 11.26 -2.52 -24.58
N LEU A 349 12.12 -1.91 -25.41
CA LEU A 349 11.74 -0.76 -26.25
C LEU A 349 10.69 -1.13 -27.29
N ALA A 350 10.90 -2.22 -28.03
CA ALA A 350 10.00 -2.64 -29.11
C ALA A 350 8.61 -3.01 -28.59
N THR A 351 8.54 -3.83 -27.54
CA THR A 351 7.27 -4.24 -26.93
C THR A 351 6.60 -3.08 -26.18
N GLY A 352 7.38 -2.28 -25.44
CA GLY A 352 6.91 -1.07 -24.79
C GLY A 352 6.31 -0.07 -25.76
N TRP A 353 6.93 0.11 -26.94
CA TRP A 353 6.42 0.98 -28.00
C TRP A 353 5.06 0.51 -28.54
N ILE A 354 4.95 -0.79 -28.85
CA ILE A 354 3.68 -1.37 -29.32
C ILE A 354 2.58 -1.15 -28.27
N PHE A 355 2.87 -1.49 -27.00
CA PHE A 355 1.91 -1.30 -25.91
C PHE A 355 1.51 0.15 -25.70
N ALA A 356 2.47 1.09 -25.76
CA ALA A 356 2.19 2.51 -25.60
C ALA A 356 1.31 3.04 -26.74
N MET A 357 1.57 2.60 -27.97
CA MET A 357 0.81 3.02 -29.14
C MET A 357 -0.61 2.46 -29.12
N ASP A 358 -0.77 1.16 -28.85
CA ASP A 358 -2.07 0.51 -28.74
C ASP A 358 -2.93 1.16 -27.65
N ALA A 359 -2.34 1.40 -26.46
CA ALA A 359 -3.02 2.05 -25.35
C ALA A 359 -3.47 3.48 -25.66
N THR A 360 -2.66 4.22 -26.43
CA THR A 360 -2.99 5.57 -26.88
C THR A 360 -4.12 5.53 -27.92
N ALA A 361 -4.08 4.58 -28.85
CA ALA A 361 -5.08 4.44 -29.91
C ALA A 361 -6.48 4.11 -29.38
N VAL A 362 -6.56 3.28 -28.34
CA VAL A 362 -7.85 2.85 -27.77
C VAL A 362 -8.29 3.64 -26.54
N ASN A 363 -7.52 4.66 -26.12
CA ASN A 363 -7.70 5.37 -24.85
C ASN A 363 -7.87 4.41 -23.67
N GLU A 364 -6.91 3.50 -23.52
CA GLU A 364 -6.96 2.45 -22.50
C GLU A 364 -6.99 3.04 -21.09
N VAL A 365 -7.94 2.55 -20.30
CA VAL A 365 -8.14 2.91 -18.89
C VAL A 365 -8.05 1.68 -18.01
N SER A 366 -7.76 1.90 -16.73
CA SER A 366 -7.71 0.82 -15.75
C SER A 366 -9.06 0.12 -15.55
N PHE A 367 -8.99 -1.17 -15.20
CA PHE A 367 -10.17 -1.97 -14.84
C PHE A 367 -10.69 -1.69 -13.43
N SER A 368 -9.97 -0.85 -12.66
CA SER A 368 -10.39 -0.44 -11.32
C SER A 368 -11.54 0.57 -11.39
N GLU A 369 -12.15 0.85 -10.23
CA GLU A 369 -13.16 1.91 -10.10
C GLU A 369 -12.59 3.32 -10.41
N TRP A 370 -11.28 3.52 -10.31
CA TRP A 370 -10.64 4.81 -10.58
C TRP A 370 -10.49 5.11 -12.07
N GLN A 371 -10.44 4.08 -12.93
CA GLN A 371 -10.39 4.18 -14.39
C GLN A 371 -9.29 5.12 -14.92
N ILE A 372 -8.10 5.10 -14.31
CA ILE A 372 -7.00 5.95 -14.74
C ILE A 372 -6.48 5.53 -16.13
N ALA A 373 -6.17 6.50 -16.98
CA ALA A 373 -5.59 6.25 -18.30
C ALA A 373 -4.21 5.55 -18.20
N TYR A 374 -4.03 4.42 -18.90
CA TYR A 374 -2.78 3.65 -18.88
C TYR A 374 -1.74 4.10 -19.90
N TRP A 375 -2.13 4.87 -20.90
CA TRP A 375 -1.20 5.31 -21.94
C TRP A 375 0.05 6.02 -21.37
N PRO A 376 -0.01 6.93 -20.37
CA PRO A 376 1.20 7.61 -19.89
C PRO A 376 2.18 6.64 -19.21
N PHE A 377 1.65 5.66 -18.47
CA PHE A 377 2.45 4.60 -17.85
C PHE A 377 3.21 3.78 -18.92
N LYS A 378 2.52 3.38 -19.99
CA LYS A 378 3.14 2.59 -21.06
C LYS A 378 4.17 3.41 -21.85
N TRP A 379 3.96 4.71 -22.01
CA TRP A 379 4.98 5.62 -22.55
C TRP A 379 6.21 5.75 -21.63
N ALA A 380 6.05 5.66 -20.31
CA ALA A 380 7.19 5.63 -19.39
C ALA A 380 8.07 4.38 -19.58
N ILE A 381 7.50 3.25 -20.02
CA ILE A 381 8.28 2.06 -20.43
C ILE A 381 9.20 2.40 -21.60
N VAL A 382 8.67 3.10 -22.61
CA VAL A 382 9.46 3.54 -23.78
C VAL A 382 10.57 4.50 -23.34
N VAL A 383 10.24 5.49 -22.50
CA VAL A 383 11.24 6.45 -21.99
C VAL A 383 12.33 5.75 -21.20
N GLY A 384 11.98 4.87 -20.26
CA GLY A 384 12.95 4.09 -19.48
C GLY A 384 13.83 3.21 -20.35
N ALA A 385 13.26 2.53 -21.35
CA ALA A 385 14.01 1.70 -22.29
C ALA A 385 14.98 2.53 -23.16
N VAL A 386 14.55 3.71 -23.63
CA VAL A 386 15.43 4.64 -24.37
C VAL A 386 16.60 5.09 -23.48
N LEU A 387 16.33 5.51 -22.25
CA LEU A 387 17.38 5.91 -21.31
C LEU A 387 18.36 4.77 -21.01
N LEU A 388 17.86 3.55 -20.80
CA LEU A 388 18.69 2.35 -20.60
C LEU A 388 19.58 2.06 -21.83
N ILE A 389 19.02 2.13 -23.04
CA ILE A 389 19.80 1.91 -24.28
C ILE A 389 20.89 2.97 -24.43
N LEU A 390 20.55 4.24 -24.19
CA LEU A 390 21.52 5.34 -24.23
C LEU A 390 22.65 5.08 -23.21
N GLN A 391 22.31 4.75 -21.96
CA GLN A 391 23.31 4.45 -20.94
C GLN A 391 24.17 3.23 -21.31
N GLY A 392 23.56 2.19 -21.90
CA GLY A 392 24.29 1.04 -22.43
C GLY A 392 25.27 1.41 -23.54
N ILE A 393 24.91 2.35 -24.43
CA ILE A 393 25.81 2.87 -25.46
C ILE A 393 26.99 3.63 -24.82
N ALA A 394 26.74 4.45 -23.80
CA ALA A 394 27.80 5.16 -23.08
C ALA A 394 28.78 4.18 -22.41
N LYS A 395 28.26 3.14 -21.74
CA LYS A 395 29.06 2.07 -21.14
C LYS A 395 29.88 1.30 -22.18
N LEU A 396 29.24 0.88 -23.26
CA LEU A 396 29.89 0.19 -24.38
C LEU A 396 31.06 1.00 -24.96
N ALA A 397 30.87 2.31 -25.15
CA ALA A 397 31.91 3.20 -25.64
C ALA A 397 33.10 3.30 -24.66
N SER A 398 32.82 3.32 -23.36
CA SER A 398 33.85 3.28 -22.31
C SER A 398 34.65 1.97 -22.35
N ASP A 399 33.96 0.83 -22.43
CA ASP A 399 34.59 -0.50 -22.45
C ASP A 399 35.47 -0.69 -23.71
N LEU A 400 34.99 -0.23 -24.87
CA LEU A 400 35.77 -0.24 -26.12
C LEU A 400 37.05 0.60 -26.01
N ASN A 401 36.97 1.78 -25.36
CA ASN A 401 38.14 2.61 -25.12
C ASN A 401 39.11 1.94 -24.14
N ALA A 402 38.61 1.28 -23.10
CA ALA A 402 39.44 0.55 -22.14
C ALA A 402 40.20 -0.61 -22.81
N VAL A 403 39.54 -1.39 -23.68
CA VAL A 403 40.18 -2.45 -24.47
C VAL A 403 41.21 -1.85 -25.43
N ARG A 404 40.86 -0.79 -26.18
CA ARG A 404 41.78 -0.13 -27.11
C ARG A 404 43.04 0.39 -26.40
N ASN A 405 42.88 1.09 -25.29
CA ASN A 405 44.02 1.65 -24.54
C ASN A 405 44.91 0.55 -23.98
N SER A 406 44.32 -0.56 -23.52
CA SER A 406 45.08 -1.73 -23.04
C SER A 406 45.86 -2.42 -24.15
N LEU A 407 45.34 -2.44 -25.38
CA LEU A 407 46.03 -3.00 -26.56
C LEU A 407 47.10 -2.05 -27.14
N GLN A 408 47.02 -0.75 -26.88
CA GLN A 408 48.01 0.25 -27.33
C GLN A 408 49.16 0.44 -26.32
N GLY A 409 48.95 0.08 -25.05
CA GLY A 409 49.96 0.12 -23.98
C GLY A 409 50.68 -1.21 -23.72
N ALA A 410 50.35 -2.28 -24.46
CA ALA A 410 51.01 -3.58 -24.47
C ALA A 410 51.80 -3.76 -25.77
#